data_AF-A0A3S5J2S2-F1
#
_entry.id   AF-A0A3S5J2S2-F1
#
_cell.length_a   1.000
_cell.length_b   1.000
_cell.length_c   1.000
_cell.angle_alpha   90.00
_cell.angle_beta   90.00
_cell.angle_gamma   90.00
#
_symmetry.space_group_name_H-M   'P 1'
#
loop_
_entity.id
_entity.type
_entity.pdbx_description
1 polymer ?
#
loop_
_entity_poly.entity_id
_entity_poly.type
_entity_poly.pdbx_seq_one_letter_code
_entity_poly.pdbx_strand_id
1 'polypeptide(L)'
;MKSFIEFKEGKGGAKAGKLELIKINLEKAKAFAEDLFKKNNKELEQELPDFDNNFIKAQRIAGGGFAQRKDMPVISNKDVKNLQKTLKKGEIDITKPFSSPAVANDPFPQGLDKGTGKSWLKSGIKRNDGDAKDDVVNVKIKKVAVDNLKPIQSQIYFDKSIKNVAEFGAKGTKDFAESKGNTFVVSKDNRIIDGHHRFLSALLVDPKIKVNCLEIDLPIKDLLPLTLSYTDAIGNVRNK
;
A
#
# COMPACT_ATOMS: atom_id res chain seq x y z
N MET A 1 -12.27 -16.82 -22.73
CA MET A 1 -12.20 -15.98 -21.50
C MET A 1 -10.97 -16.41 -20.72
N LYS A 2 -9.98 -15.54 -20.52
CA LYS A 2 -8.83 -15.85 -19.64
C LYS A 2 -9.36 -15.91 -18.20
N SER A 3 -9.16 -17.03 -17.51
CA SER A 3 -9.53 -17.15 -16.10
C SER A 3 -8.80 -16.06 -15.31
N PHE A 4 -9.55 -15.28 -14.54
CA PHE A 4 -8.97 -14.33 -13.62
C PHE A 4 -8.29 -15.12 -12.50
N ILE A 5 -6.97 -15.03 -12.41
CA ILE A 5 -6.21 -15.56 -11.29
C ILE A 5 -6.53 -14.67 -10.07
N GLU A 6 -7.27 -15.21 -9.11
CA GLU A 6 -7.61 -14.51 -7.88
C GLU A 6 -6.42 -14.59 -6.92
N PHE A 7 -5.52 -13.62 -6.99
CA PHE A 7 -4.53 -13.38 -5.94
C PHE A 7 -5.30 -13.08 -4.66
N LYS A 8 -5.12 -13.89 -3.61
CA LYS A 8 -5.78 -13.67 -2.32
C LYS A 8 -5.24 -12.40 -1.68
N GLU A 9 -5.88 -11.26 -1.97
CA GLU A 9 -5.64 -10.00 -1.27
C GLU A 9 -5.91 -10.23 0.22
N GLY A 10 -4.87 -10.11 1.03
CA GLY A 10 -5.08 -9.89 2.44
C GLY A 10 -5.75 -8.52 2.59
N LYS A 11 -7.05 -8.48 2.88
CA LYS A 11 -7.69 -7.30 3.49
C LYS A 11 -6.79 -6.82 4.64
N GLY A 12 -6.75 -5.54 4.97
CA GLY A 12 -5.88 -4.99 6.04
C GLY A 12 -5.88 -5.79 7.36
N GLY A 13 -6.94 -6.56 7.65
CA GLY A 13 -7.05 -7.53 8.75
C GLY A 13 -6.59 -8.99 8.52
N ALA A 14 -5.89 -9.34 7.43
CA ALA A 14 -5.43 -10.72 7.22
C ALA A 14 -4.41 -11.17 8.28
N LYS A 15 -4.46 -12.43 8.75
CA LYS A 15 -3.52 -12.96 9.77
C LYS A 15 -2.08 -12.62 9.42
N ALA A 16 -1.26 -12.21 10.40
CA ALA A 16 0.16 -11.93 10.20
C ALA A 16 0.87 -13.14 9.56
N GLY A 17 1.84 -12.89 8.69
CA GLY A 17 2.74 -13.95 8.21
C GLY A 17 3.72 -14.35 9.31
N LYS A 18 4.45 -15.44 9.10
CA LYS A 18 5.43 -15.94 10.09
C LYS A 18 6.85 -15.47 9.82
N LEU A 19 7.17 -15.13 8.57
CA LEU A 19 8.54 -14.83 8.15
C LEU A 19 8.63 -13.38 7.72
N GLU A 20 9.12 -12.49 8.59
CA GLU A 20 9.36 -11.09 8.24
C GLU A 20 10.61 -10.96 7.35
N LEU A 21 10.47 -10.29 6.20
CA LEU A 21 11.51 -10.10 5.18
C LEU A 21 12.82 -9.57 5.78
N ILE A 22 12.74 -8.55 6.63
CA ILE A 22 13.92 -7.89 7.21
C ILE A 22 14.59 -8.71 8.33
N LYS A 23 13.94 -9.76 8.84
CA LYS A 23 14.45 -10.59 9.95
C LYS A 23 14.96 -11.96 9.49
N ILE A 24 14.42 -12.49 8.40
CA ILE A 24 14.83 -13.78 7.85
C ILE A 24 16.12 -13.62 7.05
N ASN A 25 17.07 -14.53 7.22
CA ASN A 25 18.30 -14.55 6.41
C ASN A 25 18.05 -15.20 5.04
N LEU A 26 18.94 -14.95 4.09
CA LEU A 26 18.80 -15.42 2.71
C LEU A 26 18.69 -16.96 2.63
N GLU A 27 19.56 -17.70 3.34
CA GLU A 27 19.57 -19.17 3.31
C GLU A 27 18.23 -19.76 3.75
N LYS A 28 17.67 -19.27 4.86
CA LYS A 28 16.35 -19.72 5.35
C LYS A 28 15.22 -19.31 4.41
N ALA A 29 15.30 -18.11 3.83
CA ALA A 29 14.30 -17.65 2.87
C ALA A 29 14.32 -18.50 1.58
N LYS A 30 15.52 -18.83 1.08
CA LYS A 30 15.73 -19.66 -0.09
C LYS A 30 15.22 -21.09 0.14
N ALA A 31 15.63 -21.74 1.22
CA ALA A 31 15.15 -23.08 1.57
C ALA A 31 13.62 -23.14 1.72
N PHE A 32 13.02 -22.11 2.33
CA PHE A 32 11.56 -22.01 2.43
C PHE A 32 10.88 -21.83 1.06
N ALA A 33 11.46 -21.01 0.19
CA ALA A 33 10.96 -20.83 -1.17
C ALA A 33 11.08 -22.12 -1.99
N GLU A 34 12.23 -22.79 -1.96
CA GLU A 34 12.44 -24.08 -2.66
C GLU A 34 11.40 -25.13 -2.27
N ASP A 35 11.13 -25.31 -0.97
CA ASP A 35 10.08 -26.22 -0.48
C ASP A 35 8.68 -25.82 -1.00
N LEU A 36 8.35 -24.53 -1.00
CA LEU A 36 7.08 -24.05 -1.54
C LEU A 36 6.95 -24.26 -3.06
N PHE A 37 7.99 -23.96 -3.83
CA PHE A 37 7.98 -24.15 -5.27
C PHE A 37 7.87 -25.63 -5.63
N LYS A 38 8.63 -26.49 -4.93
CA LYS A 38 8.56 -27.95 -5.10
C LYS A 38 7.15 -28.49 -4.84
N LYS A 39 6.47 -28.00 -3.79
CA LYS A 39 5.06 -28.36 -3.49
C LYS A 39 4.07 -27.94 -4.58
N ASN A 40 4.44 -26.98 -5.43
CA ASN A 40 3.65 -26.52 -6.58
C ASN A 40 4.19 -27.08 -7.90
N ASN A 41 5.02 -28.14 -7.88
CA ASN A 41 5.65 -28.74 -9.07
C ASN A 41 6.43 -27.73 -9.92
N LYS A 42 7.15 -26.82 -9.25
CA LYS A 42 8.00 -25.80 -9.87
C LYS A 42 9.39 -25.82 -9.23
N GLU A 43 10.38 -25.33 -9.97
CA GLU A 43 11.73 -25.12 -9.46
C GLU A 43 11.96 -23.63 -9.22
N LEU A 44 12.54 -23.29 -8.05
CA LEU A 44 12.78 -21.92 -7.66
C LEU A 44 13.68 -21.20 -8.67
N GLU A 45 14.78 -21.83 -9.09
CA GLU A 45 15.76 -21.22 -10.00
C GLU A 45 15.23 -20.99 -11.41
N GLN A 46 14.27 -21.81 -11.86
CA GLN A 46 13.63 -21.61 -13.17
C GLN A 46 12.64 -20.44 -13.14
N GLU A 47 11.90 -20.29 -12.04
CA GLU A 47 10.89 -19.23 -11.91
C GLU A 47 11.52 -17.91 -11.45
N LEU A 48 12.51 -17.96 -10.56
CA LEU A 48 13.19 -16.82 -9.93
C LEU A 48 14.72 -16.99 -10.03
N PRO A 49 15.31 -16.90 -11.24
CA PRO A 49 16.75 -17.12 -11.45
C PRO A 49 17.63 -16.14 -10.65
N ASP A 50 17.15 -14.93 -10.40
CA ASP A 50 17.84 -13.90 -9.62
C ASP A 50 17.35 -13.80 -8.17
N PHE A 51 16.79 -14.89 -7.60
CA PHE A 51 16.16 -14.87 -6.28
C PHE A 51 17.05 -14.21 -5.21
N ASP A 52 18.31 -14.63 -5.08
CA ASP A 52 19.23 -14.14 -4.05
C ASP A 52 19.44 -12.62 -4.17
N ASN A 53 19.71 -12.13 -5.38
CA ASN A 53 19.92 -10.72 -5.67
C ASN A 53 18.66 -9.89 -5.41
N ASN A 54 17.50 -10.37 -5.87
CA ASN A 54 16.22 -9.70 -5.70
C ASN A 54 15.77 -9.69 -4.23
N PHE A 55 16.05 -10.76 -3.49
CA PHE A 55 15.78 -10.86 -2.06
C PHE A 55 16.62 -9.87 -1.25
N ILE A 56 17.94 -9.81 -1.48
CA ILE A 56 18.83 -8.84 -0.83
C ILE A 56 18.40 -7.41 -1.16
N LYS A 57 18.06 -7.14 -2.44
CA LYS A 57 17.54 -5.84 -2.87
C LYS A 57 16.25 -5.50 -2.14
N ALA A 58 15.33 -6.46 -2.00
CA ALA A 58 14.07 -6.28 -1.29
C ALA A 58 14.29 -5.99 0.19
N GLN A 59 15.22 -6.69 0.87
CA GLN A 59 15.57 -6.40 2.26
C GLN A 59 16.10 -4.97 2.42
N ARG A 60 17.02 -4.54 1.55
CA ARG A 60 17.56 -3.17 1.58
C ARG A 60 16.49 -2.11 1.39
N ILE A 61 15.58 -2.30 0.42
CA ILE A 61 14.49 -1.35 0.16
C ILE A 61 13.49 -1.34 1.32
N ALA A 62 13.12 -2.50 1.86
CA ALA A 62 12.20 -2.63 2.98
C ALA A 62 12.78 -2.14 4.32
N GLY A 63 14.10 -2.22 4.50
CA GLY A 63 14.81 -1.71 5.68
C GLY A 63 14.67 -0.20 5.89
N GLY A 64 14.30 0.55 4.85
CA GLY A 64 13.97 1.98 4.96
C GLY A 64 12.53 2.29 5.42
N GLY A 65 11.71 1.25 5.67
CA GLY A 65 10.35 1.39 6.18
C GLY A 65 10.34 1.76 7.67
N PHE A 66 9.53 2.75 8.03
CA PHE A 66 9.44 3.29 9.39
C PHE A 66 8.11 2.95 10.11
N ALA A 67 7.05 2.62 9.36
CA ALA A 67 5.73 2.33 9.91
C ALA A 67 5.64 0.88 10.40
N GLN A 68 5.02 0.69 11.56
CA GLN A 68 4.62 -0.64 12.01
C GLN A 68 3.24 -0.97 11.43
N ARG A 69 2.85 -2.25 11.45
CA ARG A 69 1.54 -2.67 10.94
C ARG A 69 0.36 -1.96 11.63
N LYS A 70 0.47 -1.69 12.93
CA LYS A 70 -0.53 -0.96 13.72
C LYS A 70 -0.71 0.50 13.25
N ASP A 71 0.31 1.07 12.62
CA ASP A 71 0.33 2.44 12.11
C ASP A 71 -0.09 2.52 10.63
N MET A 72 -0.44 1.39 10.01
CA MET A 72 -0.91 1.33 8.62
C MET A 72 -2.43 1.47 8.55
N PRO A 73 -2.97 2.26 7.61
CA PRO A 73 -4.40 2.38 7.41
C PRO A 73 -5.00 1.04 6.98
N VAL A 74 -6.16 0.70 7.55
CA VAL A 74 -6.97 -0.42 7.07
C VAL A 74 -7.93 0.14 6.04
N ILE A 75 -7.61 -0.03 4.75
CA ILE A 75 -8.35 0.59 3.64
C ILE A 75 -8.70 -0.45 2.58
N SER A 76 -9.93 -0.42 2.06
CA SER A 76 -10.38 -1.27 0.95
C SER A 76 -10.30 -0.54 -0.40
N ASN A 77 -10.40 -1.30 -1.51
CA ASN A 77 -10.48 -0.71 -2.86
C ASN A 77 -11.66 0.28 -3.01
N LYS A 78 -12.78 0.07 -2.28
CA LYS A 78 -13.91 1.00 -2.26
C LYS A 78 -13.54 2.29 -1.53
N ASP A 79 -12.87 2.18 -0.40
CA ASP A 79 -12.45 3.31 0.42
C ASP A 79 -11.41 4.16 -0.32
N VAL A 80 -10.45 3.52 -1.00
CA VAL A 80 -9.49 4.21 -1.88
C VAL A 80 -10.22 5.04 -2.95
N LYS A 81 -11.24 4.48 -3.62
CA LYS A 81 -12.03 5.21 -4.63
C LYS A 81 -12.81 6.38 -4.02
N ASN A 82 -13.29 6.24 -2.79
CA ASN A 82 -13.99 7.33 -2.10
C ASN A 82 -13.01 8.42 -1.66
N LEU A 83 -11.87 8.06 -1.07
CA LEU A 83 -10.79 8.97 -0.72
C LEU A 83 -10.34 9.80 -1.94
N GLN A 84 -10.16 9.17 -3.10
CA GLN A 84 -9.83 9.88 -4.34
C GLN A 84 -10.85 10.96 -4.69
N LYS A 85 -12.15 10.67 -4.55
CA LYS A 85 -13.22 11.62 -4.88
C LYS A 85 -13.23 12.78 -3.89
N THR A 86 -13.06 12.49 -2.61
CA THR A 86 -13.01 13.49 -1.53
C THR A 86 -11.83 14.43 -1.73
N LEU A 87 -10.64 13.89 -1.96
CA LEU A 87 -9.42 14.67 -2.24
C LEU A 87 -9.53 15.55 -3.49
N LYS A 88 -10.08 15.04 -4.60
CA LYS A 88 -10.24 15.81 -5.84
C LYS A 88 -11.22 16.98 -5.73
N LYS A 89 -12.11 16.94 -4.74
CA LYS A 89 -13.10 17.99 -4.49
C LYS A 89 -12.64 18.99 -3.43
N GLY A 90 -11.49 18.76 -2.80
CA GLY A 90 -11.05 19.53 -1.64
C GLY A 90 -11.92 19.30 -0.41
N GLU A 91 -12.67 18.19 -0.29
CA GLU A 91 -13.64 18.04 0.82
C GLU A 91 -13.00 17.97 2.22
N ILE A 92 -11.68 17.72 2.33
CA ILE A 92 -10.92 17.67 3.57
C ILE A 92 -9.97 18.86 3.61
N ASP A 93 -10.03 19.61 4.70
CA ASP A 93 -9.18 20.76 4.98
C ASP A 93 -7.77 20.31 5.39
N ILE A 94 -6.79 20.58 4.52
CA ILE A 94 -5.39 20.17 4.70
C ILE A 94 -4.42 21.34 4.55
N THR A 95 -4.91 22.53 4.20
CA THR A 95 -4.13 23.73 3.90
C THR A 95 -4.46 24.83 4.90
N LYS A 96 -3.45 25.62 5.31
CA LYS A 96 -3.71 26.75 6.21
C LYS A 96 -4.26 27.95 5.42
N PRO A 97 -5.16 28.75 6.03
CA PRO A 97 -5.71 28.61 7.38
C PRO A 97 -6.85 27.59 7.47
N PHE A 98 -6.85 26.77 8.52
CA PHE A 98 -7.88 25.76 8.72
C PHE A 98 -9.22 26.38 9.15
N SER A 99 -10.31 25.76 8.70
CA SER A 99 -11.70 26.02 9.07
C SER A 99 -11.94 25.88 10.59
N SER A 100 -12.56 26.91 11.18
CA SER A 100 -13.02 26.92 12.57
C SER A 100 -14.51 26.54 12.63
N PRO A 101 -15.03 25.74 13.61
CA PRO A 101 -14.38 25.22 14.82
C PRO A 101 -14.40 23.67 14.92
N ALA A 102 -14.58 22.91 13.85
CA ALA A 102 -15.16 21.58 14.01
C ALA A 102 -14.18 20.43 14.31
N VAL A 103 -12.88 20.50 13.99
CA VAL A 103 -11.98 19.34 14.20
C VAL A 103 -10.51 19.76 14.46
N ALA A 104 -10.25 20.44 15.57
CA ALA A 104 -8.91 20.78 16.08
C ALA A 104 -7.99 21.58 15.12
N ASN A 105 -6.94 22.20 15.66
CA ASN A 105 -5.88 22.84 14.86
C ASN A 105 -4.97 21.80 14.14
N ASP A 106 -5.46 20.57 13.95
CA ASP A 106 -4.74 19.44 13.38
C ASP A 106 -5.45 19.02 12.09
N PRO A 107 -4.82 19.16 10.91
CA PRO A 107 -5.41 18.74 9.64
C PRO A 107 -5.59 17.22 9.54
N PHE A 108 -4.88 16.43 10.36
CA PHE A 108 -4.91 14.97 10.33
C PHE A 108 -5.23 14.35 11.72
N PRO A 109 -6.41 14.65 12.29
CA PRO A 109 -6.81 14.18 13.61
C PRO A 109 -7.00 12.66 13.60
N GLN A 110 -6.57 12.00 14.66
CA GLN A 110 -6.65 10.55 14.80
C GLN A 110 -7.69 10.13 15.85
N GLY A 111 -8.25 8.94 15.70
CA GLY A 111 -9.24 8.39 16.63
C GLY A 111 -10.64 9.00 16.47
N LEU A 112 -10.97 9.51 15.28
CA LEU A 112 -12.27 10.10 14.98
C LEU A 112 -13.40 9.07 15.17
N ASP A 113 -14.49 9.50 15.80
CA ASP A 113 -15.74 8.76 15.79
C ASP A 113 -16.57 9.12 14.54
N LYS A 114 -17.72 8.45 14.37
CA LYS A 114 -18.60 8.69 13.20
C LYS A 114 -19.12 10.13 13.10
N GLY A 115 -19.31 10.82 14.23
CA GLY A 115 -19.85 12.17 14.26
C GLY A 115 -18.79 13.19 13.86
N THR A 116 -17.68 13.20 14.58
CA THR A 116 -16.50 14.04 14.33
C THR A 116 -15.89 13.77 12.96
N GLY A 117 -15.80 12.49 12.56
CA GLY A 117 -15.33 12.07 11.24
C GLY A 117 -16.14 12.62 10.08
N LYS A 118 -17.48 12.65 10.19
CA LYS A 118 -18.34 13.22 9.14
C LYS A 118 -18.15 14.73 9.00
N SER A 119 -17.85 15.41 10.11
CA SER A 119 -17.55 16.84 10.12
C SER A 119 -16.20 17.12 9.47
N TRP A 120 -15.18 16.34 9.83
CA TRP A 120 -13.83 16.44 9.25
C TRP A 120 -13.82 16.20 7.74
N LEU A 121 -14.56 15.19 7.25
CA LEU A 121 -14.66 14.89 5.80
C LEU A 121 -15.34 16.00 4.98
N LYS A 122 -15.75 17.11 5.59
CA LYS A 122 -16.40 18.24 4.93
C LYS A 122 -15.75 19.58 5.28
N SER A 123 -14.65 19.58 6.03
CA SER A 123 -14.04 20.81 6.52
C SER A 123 -13.47 21.68 5.39
N GLY A 124 -12.95 21.08 4.31
CA GLY A 124 -12.34 21.77 3.16
C GLY A 124 -13.33 22.26 2.08
N ILE A 125 -14.64 22.26 2.40
CA ILE A 125 -15.63 22.85 1.50
C ILE A 125 -15.71 24.35 1.78
N LYS A 126 -15.52 25.20 0.75
CA LYS A 126 -15.67 26.69 0.73
C LYS A 126 -16.55 27.34 1.80
N ARG A 127 -17.69 26.74 2.12
CA ARG A 127 -18.61 27.22 3.17
C ARG A 127 -17.96 27.22 4.57
N ASN A 128 -16.89 26.45 4.76
CA ASN A 128 -16.24 26.18 6.03
C ASN A 128 -14.82 26.78 6.11
N ASP A 129 -14.08 26.87 5.00
CA ASP A 129 -12.69 27.41 4.92
C ASP A 129 -12.54 28.76 4.17
N GLY A 130 -13.51 29.14 3.33
CA GLY A 130 -13.45 30.33 2.47
C GLY A 130 -12.88 30.12 1.06
N ASP A 131 -12.15 29.03 0.76
CA ASP A 131 -11.62 28.69 -0.58
C ASP A 131 -11.75 27.18 -0.85
N ALA A 132 -12.46 26.79 -1.92
CA ALA A 132 -12.66 25.38 -2.25
C ALA A 132 -11.54 24.75 -3.09
N LYS A 133 -10.50 25.52 -3.46
CA LYS A 133 -9.50 25.08 -4.45
C LYS A 133 -8.13 24.80 -3.86
N ASP A 134 -7.81 25.33 -2.70
CA ASP A 134 -6.52 25.15 -2.03
C ASP A 134 -6.35 23.73 -1.47
N ASP A 135 -7.44 23.09 -1.03
CA ASP A 135 -7.44 21.72 -0.53
C ASP A 135 -7.57 20.63 -1.61
N VAL A 136 -7.61 21.01 -2.88
CA VAL A 136 -7.70 20.05 -3.99
C VAL A 136 -6.38 19.32 -4.14
N VAL A 137 -6.40 18.02 -3.82
CA VAL A 137 -5.25 17.14 -4.05
C VAL A 137 -5.40 16.41 -5.37
N ASN A 138 -4.41 16.56 -6.25
CA ASN A 138 -4.38 15.83 -7.50
C ASN A 138 -4.13 14.33 -7.27
N VAL A 139 -4.85 13.49 -8.01
CA VAL A 139 -4.66 12.05 -7.99
C VAL A 139 -4.66 11.51 -9.40
N LYS A 140 -3.58 10.79 -9.75
CA LYS A 140 -3.37 10.23 -11.09
C LYS A 140 -2.89 8.79 -11.04
N ILE A 141 -3.25 8.02 -12.07
CA ILE A 141 -2.69 6.69 -12.31
C ILE A 141 -1.41 6.84 -13.13
N LYS A 142 -0.31 6.25 -12.67
CA LYS A 142 0.95 6.14 -13.42
C LYS A 142 1.50 4.72 -13.33
N LYS A 143 2.38 4.35 -14.26
CA LYS A 143 3.14 3.10 -14.21
C LYS A 143 4.54 3.37 -13.66
N VAL A 144 4.96 2.61 -12.66
CA VAL A 144 6.27 2.76 -12.01
C VAL A 144 6.94 1.39 -11.95
N ALA A 145 8.24 1.33 -12.24
CA ALA A 145 9.01 0.11 -11.99
C ALA A 145 8.98 -0.21 -10.49
N VAL A 146 8.75 -1.46 -10.11
CA VAL A 146 8.54 -1.83 -8.71
C VAL A 146 9.75 -1.46 -7.84
N ASP A 147 10.96 -1.49 -8.37
CA ASP A 147 12.16 -1.09 -7.64
C ASP A 147 12.36 0.41 -7.39
N ASN A 148 11.53 1.24 -8.03
CA ASN A 148 11.46 2.67 -7.75
C ASN A 148 10.43 3.02 -6.66
N LEU A 149 9.70 2.02 -6.14
CA LEU A 149 8.78 2.18 -5.03
C LEU A 149 9.47 1.94 -3.68
N LYS A 150 8.98 2.63 -2.65
CA LYS A 150 9.53 2.60 -1.30
C LYS A 150 8.47 2.14 -0.31
N PRO A 151 8.48 0.89 0.18
CA PRO A 151 7.57 0.48 1.23
C PRO A 151 7.79 1.30 2.50
N ILE A 152 6.71 1.72 3.15
CA ILE A 152 6.79 2.39 4.47
C ILE A 152 6.68 1.40 5.62
N GLN A 153 6.06 0.24 5.41
CA GLN A 153 5.89 -0.78 6.41
C GLN A 153 7.18 -1.59 6.56
N SER A 154 7.73 -1.66 7.78
CA SER A 154 8.89 -2.50 8.10
C SER A 154 8.52 -4.00 8.13
N GLN A 155 7.30 -4.31 8.56
CA GLN A 155 6.78 -5.67 8.71
C GLN A 155 6.18 -6.22 7.40
N ILE A 156 7.03 -6.49 6.41
CA ILE A 156 6.61 -7.20 5.20
C ILE A 156 6.89 -8.70 5.38
N TYR A 157 5.87 -9.52 5.19
CA TYR A 157 5.94 -10.97 5.35
C TYR A 157 6.36 -11.64 4.04
N PHE A 158 7.54 -12.26 4.06
CA PHE A 158 8.13 -13.02 2.96
C PHE A 158 7.26 -14.22 2.61
N ASP A 159 6.83 -15.00 3.61
CA ASP A 159 6.03 -16.23 3.42
C ASP A 159 4.72 -15.97 2.65
N LYS A 160 4.04 -14.85 2.94
CA LYS A 160 2.85 -14.45 2.18
C LYS A 160 3.15 -14.13 0.73
N SER A 161 4.26 -13.41 0.50
CA SER A 161 4.58 -12.85 -0.81
C SER A 161 5.10 -13.95 -1.73
N ILE A 162 6.02 -14.79 -1.23
CA ILE A 162 6.59 -15.90 -2.00
C ILE A 162 5.58 -17.02 -2.25
N LYS A 163 4.62 -17.25 -1.34
CA LYS A 163 3.57 -18.28 -1.54
C LYS A 163 2.79 -18.03 -2.82
N ASN A 164 2.37 -16.79 -3.08
CA ASN A 164 1.63 -16.50 -4.30
C ASN A 164 2.52 -16.67 -5.55
N VAL A 165 3.82 -16.34 -5.46
CA VAL A 165 4.74 -16.57 -6.58
C VAL A 165 4.94 -18.06 -6.83
N ALA A 166 5.04 -18.88 -5.78
CA ALA A 166 5.13 -20.33 -5.91
C ALA A 166 3.86 -20.94 -6.53
N GLU A 167 2.68 -20.43 -6.17
CA GLU A 167 1.38 -20.90 -6.69
C GLU A 167 1.19 -20.53 -8.18
N PHE A 168 1.51 -19.29 -8.56
CA PHE A 168 1.20 -18.77 -9.90
C PHE A 168 2.41 -18.71 -10.86
N GLY A 169 3.61 -18.97 -10.36
CA GLY A 169 4.86 -18.76 -11.06
C GLY A 169 5.19 -17.27 -11.27
N ALA A 170 6.38 -17.02 -11.81
CA ALA A 170 6.86 -15.70 -12.18
C ALA A 170 5.97 -15.06 -13.26
N LYS A 171 5.57 -15.85 -14.27
CA LYS A 171 4.68 -15.36 -15.32
C LYS A 171 3.33 -14.90 -14.77
N GLY A 172 2.67 -15.72 -13.95
CA GLY A 172 1.37 -15.37 -13.35
C GLY A 172 1.47 -14.17 -12.41
N THR A 173 2.56 -14.08 -11.65
CA THR A 173 2.85 -12.93 -10.79
C THR A 173 3.04 -11.65 -11.60
N LYS A 174 3.80 -11.71 -12.71
CA LYS A 174 4.00 -10.57 -13.61
C LYS A 174 2.69 -10.13 -14.28
N ASP A 175 1.92 -11.08 -14.81
CA ASP A 175 0.61 -10.83 -15.43
C ASP A 175 -0.34 -10.14 -14.43
N PHE A 176 -0.36 -10.60 -13.18
CA PHE A 176 -1.12 -9.98 -12.10
C PHE A 176 -0.60 -8.58 -11.74
N ALA A 177 0.72 -8.43 -11.59
CA ALA A 177 1.38 -7.19 -11.20
C ALA A 177 1.08 -6.05 -12.18
N GLU A 178 1.05 -6.35 -13.48
CA GLU A 178 0.76 -5.40 -14.56
C GLU A 178 -0.74 -5.20 -14.84
N SER A 179 -1.60 -6.05 -14.24
CA SER A 179 -3.04 -6.03 -14.49
C SER A 179 -3.72 -4.76 -14.00
N LYS A 180 -4.79 -4.34 -14.69
CA LYS A 180 -5.61 -3.17 -14.31
C LYS A 180 -6.27 -3.33 -12.94
N GLY A 181 -6.49 -4.57 -12.49
CA GLY A 181 -7.07 -4.87 -11.18
C GLY A 181 -6.09 -4.72 -10.01
N ASN A 182 -4.79 -4.66 -10.30
CA ASN A 182 -3.75 -4.50 -9.31
C ASN A 182 -3.23 -3.07 -9.29
N THR A 183 -3.65 -2.27 -8.30
CA THR A 183 -3.23 -0.88 -8.13
C THR A 183 -2.62 -0.67 -6.76
N PHE A 184 -1.42 -0.10 -6.72
CA PHE A 184 -0.76 0.37 -5.51
C PHE A 184 -1.25 1.78 -5.16
N VAL A 185 -1.40 2.09 -3.88
CA VAL A 185 -1.60 3.48 -3.43
C VAL A 185 -0.26 4.03 -2.99
N VAL A 186 0.18 5.12 -3.62
CA VAL A 186 1.49 5.71 -3.36
C VAL A 186 1.41 7.22 -3.15
N SER A 187 2.34 7.74 -2.35
CA SER A 187 2.59 9.17 -2.21
C SER A 187 3.34 9.74 -3.43
N LYS A 188 3.42 11.08 -3.49
CA LYS A 188 4.22 11.83 -4.47
C LYS A 188 5.69 11.40 -4.51
N ASP A 189 6.25 11.01 -3.36
CA ASP A 189 7.63 10.54 -3.20
C ASP A 189 7.78 9.01 -3.39
N ASN A 190 6.84 8.38 -4.11
CA ASN A 190 6.80 6.94 -4.45
C ASN A 190 6.79 6.00 -3.24
N ARG A 191 6.26 6.45 -2.10
CA ARG A 191 6.14 5.59 -0.92
C ARG A 191 4.79 4.89 -0.87
N ILE A 192 4.82 3.61 -0.56
CA ILE A 192 3.65 2.72 -0.63
C ILE A 192 2.81 2.86 0.64
N ILE A 193 1.55 3.29 0.48
CA ILE A 193 0.50 3.26 1.51
C ILE A 193 -0.20 1.90 1.53
N ASP A 194 -0.49 1.34 0.35
CA ASP A 194 -1.09 0.01 0.21
C ASP A 194 -0.42 -0.80 -0.90
N GLY A 195 -0.19 -2.09 -0.62
CA GLY A 195 0.36 -3.06 -1.58
C GLY A 195 1.71 -3.69 -1.22
N HIS A 196 2.22 -3.59 0.01
CA HIS A 196 3.58 -4.01 0.39
C HIS A 196 3.92 -5.47 0.08
N HIS A 197 3.00 -6.41 0.26
CA HIS A 197 3.21 -7.82 -0.11
C HIS A 197 3.24 -8.02 -1.63
N ARG A 198 2.39 -7.30 -2.36
CA ARG A 198 2.36 -7.33 -3.83
C ARG A 198 3.64 -6.72 -4.41
N PHE A 199 4.16 -5.68 -3.77
CA PHE A 199 5.47 -5.11 -4.04
C PHE A 199 6.55 -6.17 -3.88
N LEU A 200 6.57 -6.91 -2.76
CA LEU A 200 7.57 -7.95 -2.55
C LEU A 200 7.47 -9.08 -3.58
N SER A 201 6.27 -9.58 -3.88
CA SER A 201 6.08 -10.60 -4.92
C SER A 201 6.61 -10.14 -6.29
N ALA A 202 6.29 -8.91 -6.71
CA ALA A 202 6.76 -8.37 -7.98
C ALA A 202 8.28 -8.13 -7.99
N LEU A 203 8.84 -7.61 -6.90
CA LEU A 203 10.27 -7.32 -6.77
C LEU A 203 11.12 -8.60 -6.78
N LEU A 204 10.63 -9.68 -6.18
CA LEU A 204 11.30 -10.99 -6.21
C LEU A 204 11.35 -11.57 -7.62
N VAL A 205 10.30 -11.35 -8.42
CA VAL A 205 10.21 -11.83 -9.81
C VAL A 205 11.09 -11.03 -10.75
N ASP A 206 10.87 -9.72 -10.83
CA ASP A 206 11.65 -8.84 -11.71
C ASP A 206 11.51 -7.39 -11.19
N PRO A 207 12.61 -6.79 -10.70
CA PRO A 207 12.62 -5.42 -10.21
C PRO A 207 12.14 -4.36 -11.21
N LYS A 208 12.16 -4.66 -12.51
CA LYS A 208 11.78 -3.75 -13.59
C LYS A 208 10.30 -3.83 -13.96
N ILE A 209 9.52 -4.75 -13.37
CA ILE A 209 8.07 -4.85 -13.61
C ILE A 209 7.41 -3.49 -13.34
N LYS A 210 6.64 -3.01 -14.31
CA LYS A 210 5.91 -1.73 -14.20
C LYS A 210 4.52 -1.96 -13.62
N VAL A 211 4.34 -1.65 -12.36
CA VAL A 211 3.06 -1.77 -11.65
C VAL A 211 2.21 -0.51 -11.81
N ASN A 212 0.89 -0.66 -11.70
CA ASN A 212 -0.02 0.49 -11.69
C ASN A 212 -0.03 1.13 -10.30
N CYS A 213 0.23 2.43 -10.25
CA CYS A 213 0.24 3.22 -9.03
C CYS A 213 -0.80 4.34 -9.13
N LEU A 214 -1.71 4.37 -8.18
CA LEU A 214 -2.48 5.56 -7.85
C LEU A 214 -1.59 6.48 -7.01
N GLU A 215 -1.02 7.49 -7.66
CA GLU A 215 -0.28 8.54 -6.97
C GLU A 215 -1.26 9.58 -6.44
N ILE A 216 -1.20 9.82 -5.13
CA ILE A 216 -1.81 10.96 -4.47
C ILE A 216 -0.70 12.02 -4.31
N ASP A 217 -0.94 13.24 -4.80
CA ASP A 217 0.05 14.33 -4.87
C ASP A 217 0.35 14.99 -3.50
N LEU A 218 0.63 14.15 -2.51
CA LEU A 218 1.07 14.52 -1.17
C LEU A 218 2.33 13.74 -0.83
N PRO A 219 3.32 14.33 -0.14
CA PRO A 219 4.45 13.59 0.40
C PRO A 219 3.98 12.63 1.50
N ILE A 220 4.73 11.55 1.75
CA ILE A 220 4.30 10.53 2.71
C ILE A 220 4.00 11.07 4.12
N LYS A 221 4.72 12.12 4.53
CA LYS A 221 4.59 12.74 5.85
C LYS A 221 3.18 13.29 6.10
N ASP A 222 2.49 13.67 5.03
CA ASP A 222 1.13 14.22 5.08
C ASP A 222 0.12 13.14 4.68
N LEU A 223 0.47 12.31 3.68
CA LEU A 223 -0.44 11.28 3.18
C LEU A 223 -0.73 10.18 4.20
N LEU A 224 0.28 9.69 4.94
CA LEU A 224 0.08 8.64 5.93
C LEU A 224 -0.91 9.06 7.04
N PRO A 225 -0.70 10.18 7.76
CA PRO A 225 -1.65 10.60 8.78
C PRO A 225 -3.02 10.94 8.18
N LEU A 226 -3.10 11.57 7.00
CA LEU A 226 -4.37 11.79 6.30
C LEU A 226 -5.14 10.49 6.08
N THR A 227 -4.47 9.45 5.59
CA THR A 227 -5.12 8.16 5.33
C THR A 227 -5.58 7.47 6.61
N LEU A 228 -4.86 7.64 7.72
CA LEU A 228 -5.29 7.15 9.04
C LEU A 228 -6.54 7.89 9.53
N SER A 229 -6.53 9.23 9.50
CA SER A 229 -7.68 10.08 9.84
C SER A 229 -8.90 9.73 9.00
N TYR A 230 -8.70 9.53 7.69
CA TYR A 230 -9.77 9.10 6.79
C TYR A 230 -10.35 7.74 7.18
N THR A 231 -9.50 6.75 7.45
CA THR A 231 -9.97 5.42 7.87
C THR A 231 -10.72 5.45 9.20
N ASP A 232 -10.28 6.28 10.15
CA ASP A 232 -11.02 6.49 11.40
C ASP A 232 -12.38 7.15 11.15
N ALA A 233 -12.40 8.21 10.32
CA ALA A 233 -13.61 8.97 10.01
C ALA A 233 -14.72 8.12 9.37
N ILE A 234 -14.35 7.11 8.56
CA ILE A 234 -15.31 6.17 7.97
C ILE A 234 -15.61 4.96 8.87
N GLY A 235 -14.97 4.88 10.04
CA GLY A 235 -15.21 3.86 11.07
C GLY A 235 -14.47 2.54 10.84
N ASN A 236 -13.38 2.54 10.08
CA ASN A 236 -12.55 1.34 9.92
C ASN A 236 -11.77 1.07 11.22
N VAL A 237 -11.70 -0.21 11.62
CA VAL A 237 -10.96 -0.61 12.81
C VAL A 237 -9.47 -0.72 12.48
N ARG A 238 -8.64 0.01 13.22
CA ARG A 238 -7.18 -0.03 13.09
C ARG A 238 -6.61 -1.42 13.40
N ASN A 239 -5.43 -1.70 12.86
CA ASN A 239 -4.65 -2.88 13.22
C ASN A 239 -4.22 -2.79 14.70
N LYS A 240 -4.25 -3.92 15.40
CA LYS A 240 -3.73 -4.07 16.77
C LYS A 240 -2.32 -4.62 16.76
#